data_AF-A0A800F285-F1
#
_entry.id   AF-A0A800F285-F1
#
_cell.length_a   1.000
_cell.length_b   1.000
_cell.length_c   1.000
_cell.angle_alpha   90.00
_cell.angle_beta   90.00
_cell.angle_gamma   90.00
#
_symmetry.space_group_name_H-M   'P 1'
#
loop_
_entity.id
_entity.type
_entity.pdbx_description
1 polymer ?
#
loop_
_entity_poly.entity_id
_entity_poly.type
_entity_poly.pdbx_seq_one_letter_code
_entity_poly.pdbx_strand_id
1 'polypeptide(L)'
;MASCVDQDRSELCCWYNYNLTLVNNYSGSEIKTAKFKIDADNIIQSGANVDYKSGKEITLKPGFHAQNGSDFNARIIDCGE
;
A
#
# COMPACT_ATOMS: atom_id res chain seq x y z
N MET A 1 -15.66 5.53 8.56
CA MET A 1 -14.48 5.32 9.43
C MET A 1 -14.58 3.94 10.05
N ALA A 2 -13.59 3.10 9.83
CA ALA A 2 -13.19 1.93 10.63
C ALA A 2 -11.85 1.53 10.02
N SER A 3 -10.68 1.98 10.50
CA SER A 3 -10.09 1.77 11.83
C SER A 3 -10.22 0.31 12.24
N CYS A 4 -9.11 -0.41 12.15
CA CYS A 4 -8.94 -1.73 12.76
C CYS A 4 -9.30 -1.61 14.25
N VAL A 5 -10.43 -2.23 14.65
CA VAL A 5 -10.86 -2.33 16.06
C VAL A 5 -11.02 -3.82 16.38
N ASP A 6 -10.04 -4.32 17.12
CA ASP A 6 -9.97 -5.44 18.06
C ASP A 6 -10.98 -6.60 17.97
N GLN A 7 -10.49 -7.84 17.75
CA GLN A 7 -10.73 -8.97 18.68
C GLN A 7 -9.92 -10.25 18.34
N ASP A 8 -9.02 -10.58 19.26
CA ASP A 8 -8.40 -11.88 19.53
C ASP A 8 -7.34 -12.50 18.59
N ARG A 9 -6.15 -12.68 19.19
CA ARG A 9 -4.95 -13.45 18.74
C ARG A 9 -4.13 -12.91 17.56
N SER A 10 -3.11 -12.12 17.94
CA SER A 10 -1.71 -12.19 17.44
C SER A 10 -1.50 -12.54 15.96
N GLU A 11 -1.68 -11.58 15.03
CA GLU A 11 -0.98 -11.43 13.74
C GLU A 11 -1.66 -10.30 12.93
N LEU A 12 -1.08 -9.10 13.04
CA LEU A 12 -1.72 -7.81 12.79
C LEU A 12 -1.52 -7.24 11.36
N CYS A 13 -2.57 -6.58 10.86
CA CYS A 13 -2.68 -5.67 9.68
C CYS A 13 -2.48 -6.20 8.25
N CYS A 14 -1.88 -7.38 8.07
CA CYS A 14 -1.72 -7.97 6.73
C CYS A 14 -2.87 -8.86 6.27
N TRP A 15 -3.84 -9.17 7.14
CA TRP A 15 -4.91 -10.11 6.81
C TRP A 15 -6.12 -9.46 6.11
N TYR A 16 -6.29 -8.14 6.14
CA TYR A 16 -7.57 -7.57 5.70
C TYR A 16 -7.72 -7.46 4.18
N ASN A 17 -6.60 -7.24 3.46
CA ASN A 17 -6.59 -7.17 2.01
C ASN A 17 -5.71 -8.28 1.45
N TYR A 18 -6.32 -9.32 0.89
CA TYR A 18 -5.61 -10.34 0.12
C TYR A 18 -5.01 -9.71 -1.14
N ASN A 19 -5.83 -8.94 -1.84
CA ASN A 19 -5.45 -8.15 -3.00
C ASN A 19 -5.96 -6.73 -2.77
N LEU A 20 -5.17 -5.73 -3.13
CA LEU A 20 -5.51 -4.33 -2.97
C LEU A 20 -5.38 -3.61 -4.31
N THR A 21 -6.41 -2.85 -4.69
CA THR A 21 -6.39 -1.99 -5.87
C THR A 21 -6.35 -0.54 -5.43
N LEU A 22 -5.34 0.21 -5.88
CA LEU A 22 -5.09 1.59 -5.48
C LEU A 22 -5.31 2.52 -6.68
N VAL A 23 -6.47 3.18 -6.67
CA VAL A 23 -6.89 4.16 -7.69
C VAL A 23 -6.88 5.60 -7.20
N ASN A 24 -6.79 5.80 -5.88
CA ASN A 24 -6.82 7.12 -5.27
C ASN A 24 -5.41 7.70 -5.18
N ASN A 25 -5.26 8.97 -5.58
CA ASN A 25 -4.00 9.68 -5.47
C ASN A 25 -3.66 9.98 -4.00
N TYR A 26 -2.36 10.02 -3.70
CA TYR A 26 -1.86 10.27 -2.35
C TYR A 26 -1.05 11.56 -2.29
N SER A 27 -1.33 12.41 -1.31
CA SER A 27 -0.70 13.71 -1.10
C SER A 27 0.04 13.84 0.24
N GLY A 28 -0.05 12.81 1.08
CA GLY A 28 0.57 12.76 2.40
C GLY A 28 1.31 11.45 2.64
N SER A 29 1.58 11.15 3.91
CA SER A 29 2.25 9.91 4.29
C SER A 29 1.27 8.75 4.37
N GLU A 30 1.50 7.70 3.58
CA GLU A 30 0.58 6.57 3.46
C GLU A 30 1.34 5.23 3.46
N ILE A 31 0.83 4.25 4.17
CA ILE A 31 1.30 2.86 4.09
C ILE A 31 0.14 2.00 3.59
N LYS A 32 0.37 1.25 2.50
CA LYS A 32 -0.59 0.32 1.91
C LYS A 32 -0.04 -1.09 1.95
N THR A 33 -0.79 -1.99 2.55
CA THR A 33 -0.42 -3.39 2.77
C THR A 33 -1.40 -4.34 2.11
N ALA A 34 -0.89 -5.42 1.51
CA ALA A 34 -1.69 -6.55 1.03
C ALA A 34 -0.97 -7.88 1.20
N LYS A 35 -1.72 -8.98 1.40
CA LYS A 35 -1.15 -10.32 1.59
C LYS A 35 -0.58 -10.92 0.30
N PHE A 36 -1.24 -10.72 -0.84
CA PHE A 36 -0.82 -11.31 -2.11
C PHE A 36 -0.40 -10.25 -3.10
N LYS A 37 -1.27 -9.30 -3.44
CA LYS A 37 -0.92 -8.30 -4.45
C LYS A 37 -1.43 -6.89 -4.17
N ILE A 38 -0.67 -5.91 -4.62
CA ILE A 38 -1.12 -4.54 -4.82
C ILE A 38 -1.12 -4.26 -6.32
N ASP A 39 -2.25 -3.82 -6.85
CA ASP A 39 -2.40 -3.26 -8.20
C ASP A 39 -2.60 -1.74 -8.07
N ALA A 40 -1.75 -0.92 -8.67
CA ALA A 40 -1.82 0.53 -8.53
C ALA A 40 -1.77 1.24 -9.89
N ASP A 41 -2.69 2.18 -10.11
CA ASP A 41 -2.72 3.09 -11.27
C ASP A 41 -2.84 4.56 -10.85
N ASN A 42 -2.59 4.84 -9.58
CA ASN A 42 -2.74 6.14 -8.95
C ASN A 42 -1.46 7.00 -9.00
N ILE A 43 -1.61 8.27 -8.66
CA ILE A 43 -0.52 9.26 -8.61
C ILE A 43 -0.08 9.48 -7.17
N ILE A 44 1.24 9.38 -6.93
CA ILE A 44 1.88 9.84 -5.70
C ILE A 44 2.29 11.30 -5.94
N GLN A 45 1.62 12.23 -5.26
CA GLN A 45 1.82 13.66 -5.47
C GLN A 45 3.15 14.13 -4.88
N SER A 46 3.69 15.25 -5.39
CA SER A 46 4.90 15.87 -4.86
C SER A 46 4.78 16.13 -3.35
N GLY A 47 5.83 15.82 -2.58
CA GLY A 47 5.87 15.94 -1.12
C GLY A 47 5.21 14.79 -0.35
N ALA A 48 4.53 13.86 -1.03
CA ALA A 48 3.99 12.66 -0.39
C ALA A 48 5.08 11.63 -0.08
N ASN A 49 4.85 10.80 0.95
CA ASN A 49 5.70 9.67 1.32
C ASN A 49 4.87 8.39 1.37
N VAL A 50 5.02 7.51 0.39
CA VAL A 50 4.12 6.36 0.23
C VAL A 50 4.88 5.05 0.17
N ASP A 51 4.50 4.14 1.06
CA ASP A 51 5.00 2.77 1.15
C ASP A 51 3.95 1.77 0.66
N TYR A 52 4.23 1.05 -0.42
CA TYR A 52 3.48 -0.13 -0.85
C TYR A 52 4.20 -1.40 -0.40
N LYS A 53 3.49 -2.24 0.34
CA LYS A 53 4.02 -3.45 0.97
C LYS A 53 3.12 -4.64 0.62
N SER A 54 3.67 -5.67 -0.01
CA SER A 54 2.89 -6.83 -0.44
C SER A 54 3.63 -8.14 -0.21
N GLY A 55 2.92 -9.23 0.08
CA GLY A 55 3.55 -10.54 0.30
C GLY A 55 4.03 -11.25 -0.96
N LYS A 56 3.48 -10.97 -2.15
CA LYS A 56 3.90 -11.66 -3.39
C LYS A 56 4.19 -10.72 -4.56
N GLU A 57 3.34 -9.75 -4.80
CA GLU A 57 3.40 -8.93 -6.01
C GLU A 57 2.99 -7.47 -5.74
N ILE A 58 3.66 -6.54 -6.41
CA ILE A 58 3.21 -5.14 -6.55
C ILE A 58 3.29 -4.82 -8.04
N THR A 59 2.16 -4.52 -8.64
CA THR A 59 2.04 -4.20 -10.06
C THR A 59 1.63 -2.74 -10.23
N LEU A 60 2.58 -1.95 -10.74
CA LEU A 60 2.37 -0.54 -11.12
C LEU A 60 1.86 -0.50 -12.56
N LYS A 61 0.57 -0.25 -12.71
CA LYS A 61 -0.13 -0.28 -14.00
C LYS A 61 0.07 1.03 -14.75
N PRO A 62 -0.12 1.05 -16.09
CA PRO A 62 -0.19 2.31 -16.84
C PRO A 62 -1.16 3.29 -16.19
N GLY A 63 -0.70 4.53 -15.98
CA GLY A 63 -1.41 5.54 -15.18
C GLY A 63 -0.75 5.82 -13.83
N PHE A 64 -0.02 4.84 -13.27
CA PHE A 64 0.78 5.07 -12.07
C PHE A 64 1.88 6.10 -12.33
N HIS A 65 2.00 7.09 -11.44
CA HIS A 65 3.02 8.11 -11.54
C HIS A 65 3.44 8.63 -10.16
N ALA A 66 4.71 8.45 -9.80
CA ALA A 66 5.31 9.15 -8.68
C ALA A 66 5.88 10.49 -9.17
N GLN A 67 5.31 11.60 -8.69
CA GLN A 67 5.71 12.93 -9.11
C GLN A 67 7.09 13.30 -8.52
N ASN A 68 7.81 14.19 -9.22
CA ASN A 68 9.07 14.72 -8.71
C ASN A 68 8.89 15.34 -7.32
N GLY A 69 9.79 15.01 -6.39
CA GLY A 69 9.71 15.44 -4.99
C GLY A 69 8.81 14.58 -4.10
N SER A 70 8.24 13.48 -4.60
CA SER A 70 7.66 12.43 -3.75
C SER A 70 8.71 11.42 -3.32
N ASP A 71 8.45 10.74 -2.19
CA ASP A 71 9.15 9.52 -1.78
C ASP A 71 8.19 8.35 -1.97
N PHE A 72 8.56 7.41 -2.84
CA PHE A 72 7.75 6.22 -3.12
C PHE A 72 8.62 4.97 -2.98
N ASN A 73 8.15 4.05 -2.15
CA ASN A 73 8.81 2.78 -1.91
C ASN A 73 7.83 1.64 -2.15
N ALA A 74 8.25 0.65 -2.93
CA ALA A 74 7.51 -0.59 -3.13
C ALA A 74 8.37 -1.77 -2.67
N ARG A 75 7.84 -2.60 -1.78
CA ARG A 75 8.58 -3.67 -1.12
C ARG A 75 7.75 -4.95 -1.12
N ILE A 76 8.35 -6.05 -1.55
CA ILE A 76 7.81 -7.36 -1.24
C ILE A 76 8.28 -7.73 0.16
N ILE A 77 7.35 -7.82 1.11
CA ILE A 77 7.63 -8.17 2.50
C ILE A 77 6.63 -9.20 2.98
N ASP A 78 7.10 -10.12 3.81
CA ASP A 78 6.19 -11.06 4.45
C ASP A 78 5.30 -10.33 5.45
N CYS A 79 4.07 -10.80 5.46
CA CYS A 79 2.99 -10.19 6.20
C CYS A 79 3.03 -10.63 7.67
N GLY A 80 3.98 -10.07 8.42
CA GLY A 80 4.25 -10.45 9.81
C GLY A 80 5.61 -9.99 10.37
N GLU A 81 6.39 -9.21 9.62
CA GLU A 81 7.67 -8.63 10.07
C GLU A 81 7.61 -7.10 10.23
#